data_AF-A0A2V5ZQI5-F1
#
_entry.id   AF-A0A2V5ZQI5-F1
#
_cell.length_a   1.000
_cell.length_b   1.000
_cell.length_c   1.000
_cell.angle_alpha   90.00
_cell.angle_beta   90.00
_cell.angle_gamma   90.00
#
_symmetry.space_group_name_H-M   'P 1'
#
loop_
_entity.id
_entity.type
_entity.pdbx_description
1 polymer ?
#
loop_
_entity_poly.entity_id
_entity_poly.type
_entity_poly.pdbx_seq_one_letter_code
_entity_poly.pdbx_strand_id
1 'polypeptide(L)'
;GAAFASRELTEQSREDRPAVQVGDPFKEKLLLEACLELIARDAVAGIQDMGAAGLTCSICETASRGGSGIEIDLAKVPRREPGMTPYEIMLSESQERMLIIAKRGREDVVRQVFDKWDVPCAEIGRVTSDGIMRVRNNGTIAAEIPAKALVDEAPLYSREAPKLTAESAEDAELIKKILANSASSAVESLRQLLRDPTIASKNWVYRQYDHTVRTGTIVKPGSDAAVFLVRYANKILAATTDCNSLYCALDPREGGKIAVAEAARNLTCSGARPLAVTDCLNFGNPYKPDNFWQLREAVEGVSEACRAFGTPVTGGNVSLYNESPLGVVDPTPTIAMVGLIDDEKHITTQWFKEEGDVILLVGVQPARRRAATYRDEGAAVPSLGGSRYLKVCHGLKIGPPLDVDLAHEIKVQNAVRDLIREGLVQSAHDCSEGGLAVALAECCFNPQELFGAEIDCSRRSVGDVKRAEETNPTDASHSEAARVLFNESQSRIVISVAPENLDKAITMLRVLDVPFQQLGKVGGDELQIRIDEQTFRWRVTEIHDEWWNAIRRAVEQDERIPSL
;
A
#
# COMPACT_ATOMS: atom_id res chain seq x y z
N GLY A 1 21.71 9.01 -12.87
CA GLY A 1 20.51 8.17 -12.76
C GLY A 1 19.24 8.96 -13.00
N ALA A 2 19.08 10.15 -12.41
CA ALA A 2 17.81 10.89 -12.45
C ALA A 2 17.25 11.19 -13.87
N ALA A 3 18.10 11.63 -14.79
CA ALA A 3 17.70 11.90 -16.18
C ALA A 3 17.31 10.62 -16.96
N PHE A 4 17.86 9.47 -16.58
CA PHE A 4 17.51 8.16 -17.15
C PHE A 4 16.14 7.71 -16.63
N ALA A 5 15.88 7.87 -15.32
CA ALA A 5 14.58 7.57 -14.71
C ALA A 5 13.43 8.52 -15.15
N SER A 6 13.76 9.62 -15.84
CA SER A 6 12.79 10.62 -16.32
C SER A 6 12.48 10.48 -17.82
N ARG A 7 12.79 9.34 -18.43
CA ARG A 7 12.59 9.05 -19.86
C ARG A 7 11.93 7.69 -20.04
N GLU A 8 11.20 7.55 -21.14
CA GLU A 8 10.63 6.26 -21.55
C GLU A 8 11.74 5.22 -21.79
N LEU A 9 11.48 3.97 -21.39
CA LEU A 9 12.42 2.87 -21.59
C LEU A 9 12.35 2.38 -23.05
N THR A 10 13.43 2.61 -23.81
CA THR A 10 13.56 2.17 -25.21
C THR A 10 14.61 1.05 -25.34
N GLU A 11 14.70 0.40 -26.50
CA GLU A 11 15.77 -0.59 -26.75
C GLU A 11 17.18 0.04 -26.67
N GLN A 12 17.32 1.33 -27.01
CA GLN A 12 18.57 2.09 -26.89
C GLN A 12 18.95 2.40 -25.44
N SER A 13 17.97 2.48 -24.52
CA SER A 13 18.20 2.67 -23.09
C SER A 13 18.99 1.52 -22.43
N ARG A 14 19.20 0.39 -23.14
CA ARG A 14 20.03 -0.73 -22.67
C ARG A 14 21.53 -0.44 -22.68
N GLU A 15 21.99 0.55 -23.44
CA GLU A 15 23.41 0.92 -23.51
C GLU A 15 23.86 1.78 -22.30
N ASP A 16 22.92 2.46 -21.62
CA ASP A 16 23.14 3.27 -20.40
C ASP A 16 23.21 2.43 -19.09
N ARG A 17 23.41 1.11 -19.22
CA ARG A 17 23.50 0.14 -18.11
C ARG A 17 24.63 0.34 -17.06
N PRO A 18 25.66 1.20 -17.18
CA PRO A 18 26.62 1.39 -16.08
C PRO A 18 26.02 2.02 -14.81
N ALA A 19 24.73 2.39 -14.79
CA ALA A 19 24.02 2.93 -13.62
C ALA A 19 23.73 1.90 -12.50
N VAL A 20 24.51 0.82 -12.37
CA VAL A 20 24.39 -0.11 -11.24
C VAL A 20 24.96 0.57 -9.99
N GLN A 21 24.08 1.17 -9.19
CA GLN A 21 24.41 1.63 -7.86
C GLN A 21 24.66 0.39 -6.98
N VAL A 22 25.90 0.24 -6.49
CA VAL A 22 26.24 -0.78 -5.49
C VAL A 22 26.32 -0.07 -4.16
N GLY A 23 25.33 -0.31 -3.29
CA GLY A 23 25.35 0.20 -1.93
C GLY A 23 26.29 -0.58 -1.02
N ASP A 24 26.77 0.08 0.02
CA ASP A 24 27.60 -0.46 1.10
C ASP A 24 26.86 -0.33 2.45
N PRO A 25 26.00 -1.30 2.81
CA PRO A 25 25.13 -1.18 3.99
C PRO A 25 25.91 -1.12 5.31
N PHE A 26 27.16 -1.58 5.32
CA PHE A 26 28.02 -1.49 6.50
C PHE A 26 28.46 -0.05 6.73
N LYS A 27 28.90 0.65 5.68
CA LYS A 27 29.21 2.08 5.77
C LYS A 27 27.97 2.93 6.04
N GLU A 28 26.85 2.60 5.42
CA GLU A 28 25.58 3.28 5.68
C GLU A 28 25.22 3.22 7.17
N LYS A 29 25.43 2.05 7.81
CA LYS A 29 25.19 1.90 9.26
C LYS A 29 26.10 2.80 10.10
N LEU A 30 27.40 2.87 9.79
CA LEU A 30 28.34 3.75 10.50
C LEU A 30 27.96 5.23 10.31
N LEU A 31 27.62 5.61 9.08
CA LEU A 31 27.17 6.96 8.73
C LEU A 31 25.88 7.35 9.46
N LEU A 32 24.93 6.42 9.58
CA LEU A 32 23.69 6.62 10.33
C LEU A 32 23.96 6.89 11.81
N GLU A 33 24.78 6.06 12.46
CA GLU A 33 25.11 6.24 13.89
C GLU A 33 25.86 7.54 14.14
N ALA A 34 26.80 7.89 13.26
CA ALA A 34 27.50 9.17 13.32
C ALA A 34 26.53 10.35 13.21
N CYS A 35 25.61 10.33 12.23
CA CYS A 35 24.60 11.39 12.06
C CYS A 35 23.69 11.53 13.29
N LEU A 36 23.22 10.42 13.86
CA LEU A 36 22.40 10.44 15.07
C LEU A 36 23.16 11.03 16.27
N GLU A 37 24.43 10.68 16.44
CA GLU A 37 25.28 11.24 17.50
C GLU A 37 25.54 12.73 17.31
N LEU A 38 25.73 13.20 16.08
CA LEU A 38 25.87 14.63 15.76
C LEU A 38 24.62 15.43 16.14
N ILE A 39 23.43 14.89 15.84
CA ILE A 39 22.15 15.50 16.21
C ILE A 39 22.03 15.54 17.74
N ALA A 40 22.31 14.42 18.42
CA ALA A 40 22.21 14.33 19.88
C ALA A 40 23.17 15.29 20.62
N ARG A 41 24.30 15.64 19.99
CA ARG A 41 25.30 16.59 20.52
C ARG A 41 25.04 18.05 20.14
N ASP A 42 23.96 18.31 19.39
CA ASP A 42 23.64 19.64 18.87
C ASP A 42 24.83 20.26 18.08
N ALA A 43 25.51 19.44 17.29
CA ALA A 43 26.73 19.83 16.57
C ALA A 43 26.46 20.38 15.16
N VAL A 44 25.28 20.13 14.61
CA VAL A 44 24.91 20.42 13.22
C VAL A 44 23.76 21.41 13.13
N ALA A 45 23.79 22.27 12.11
CA ALA A 45 22.68 23.14 11.73
C ALA A 45 21.76 22.46 10.70
N GLY A 46 22.28 21.48 9.95
CA GLY A 46 21.53 20.73 8.96
C GLY A 46 22.30 19.50 8.47
N ILE A 47 21.55 18.49 8.05
CA ILE A 47 22.04 17.25 7.44
C ILE A 47 21.18 17.01 6.21
N GLN A 48 21.80 16.62 5.10
CA GLN A 48 21.12 16.36 3.84
C GLN A 48 21.73 15.12 3.17
N ASP A 49 20.88 14.17 2.81
CA ASP A 49 21.29 12.98 2.07
C ASP A 49 21.63 13.32 0.61
N MET A 50 22.50 12.52 0.01
CA MET A 50 22.99 12.75 -1.34
C MET A 50 22.49 11.66 -2.29
N GLY A 51 21.30 11.86 -2.83
CA GLY A 51 20.68 10.97 -3.82
C GLY A 51 20.84 11.45 -5.27
N ALA A 52 19.70 11.56 -5.97
CA ALA A 52 19.61 12.01 -7.35
C ALA A 52 20.30 13.37 -7.57
N ALA A 53 21.09 13.49 -8.65
CA ALA A 53 21.93 14.66 -8.95
C ALA A 53 22.97 15.05 -7.87
N GLY A 54 23.21 14.19 -6.88
CA GLY A 54 24.39 14.22 -6.00
C GLY A 54 24.59 15.54 -5.25
N LEU A 55 25.81 16.08 -5.33
CA LEU A 55 26.17 17.35 -4.68
C LEU A 55 25.31 18.50 -5.17
N THR A 56 24.96 18.52 -6.46
CA THR A 56 24.20 19.62 -7.07
C THR A 56 22.87 19.83 -6.36
N CYS A 57 22.09 18.76 -6.22
CA CYS A 57 20.81 18.81 -5.53
C CYS A 57 20.99 19.15 -4.05
N SER A 58 21.88 18.40 -3.37
CA SER A 58 22.07 18.48 -1.92
C SER A 58 22.46 19.89 -1.46
N ILE A 59 23.43 20.54 -2.12
CA ILE A 59 23.86 21.89 -1.74
C ILE A 59 22.81 22.93 -2.11
N CYS A 60 22.13 22.77 -3.25
CA CYS A 60 21.17 23.75 -3.73
C CYS A 60 19.90 23.76 -2.88
N GLU A 61 19.35 22.59 -2.56
CA GLU A 61 18.19 22.45 -1.68
C GLU A 61 18.49 22.91 -0.25
N THR A 62 19.69 22.62 0.25
CA THR A 62 20.12 23.08 1.58
C THR A 62 20.24 24.60 1.62
N ALA A 63 20.86 25.20 0.60
CA ALA A 63 20.98 26.65 0.47
C ALA A 63 19.60 27.32 0.38
N SER A 64 18.71 26.82 -0.49
CA SER A 64 17.37 27.40 -0.70
C SER A 64 16.51 27.33 0.56
N ARG A 65 16.38 26.15 1.17
CA ARG A 65 15.59 25.94 2.40
C ARG A 65 16.14 26.73 3.59
N GLY A 66 17.45 26.92 3.66
CA GLY A 66 18.11 27.73 4.69
C GLY A 66 18.05 29.24 4.44
N GLY A 67 17.51 29.70 3.30
CA GLY A 67 17.55 31.12 2.92
C GLY A 67 18.99 31.67 2.81
N SER A 68 19.92 30.82 2.39
CA SER A 68 21.37 31.07 2.42
C SER A 68 22.02 30.76 1.07
N GLY A 69 23.31 31.08 0.93
CA GLY A 69 24.13 30.59 -0.17
C GLY A 69 25.10 29.51 0.31
N ILE A 70 25.75 28.81 -0.61
CA ILE A 70 26.80 27.83 -0.31
C ILE A 70 27.93 28.01 -1.31
N GLU A 71 29.17 28.04 -0.82
CA GLU A 71 30.39 28.02 -1.64
C GLU A 71 31.17 26.75 -1.32
N ILE A 72 31.41 25.91 -2.33
CA ILE A 72 32.25 24.70 -2.24
C ILE A 72 33.45 24.76 -3.18
N ASP A 73 34.51 24.02 -2.84
CA ASP A 73 35.65 23.76 -3.71
C ASP A 73 35.76 22.26 -4.02
N LEU A 74 35.57 21.91 -5.29
CA LEU A 74 35.62 20.54 -5.78
C LEU A 74 36.98 19.88 -5.58
N ALA A 75 38.06 20.66 -5.44
CA ALA A 75 39.38 20.13 -5.11
C ALA A 75 39.43 19.43 -3.75
N LYS A 76 38.51 19.80 -2.83
CA LYS A 76 38.42 19.23 -1.48
C LYS A 76 37.45 18.06 -1.38
N VAL A 77 36.63 17.82 -2.40
CA VAL A 77 35.66 16.72 -2.41
C VAL A 77 36.42 15.40 -2.57
N PRO A 78 36.25 14.41 -1.65
CA PRO A 78 36.84 13.08 -1.81
C PRO A 78 36.34 12.41 -3.10
N ARG A 79 37.26 11.82 -3.87
CA ARG A 79 36.96 11.21 -5.17
C ARG A 79 37.37 9.74 -5.17
N ARG A 80 36.55 8.90 -5.78
CA ARG A 80 36.86 7.48 -6.00
C ARG A 80 37.77 7.29 -7.22
N GLU A 81 37.62 8.14 -8.23
CA GLU A 81 38.34 8.06 -9.49
C GLU A 81 39.17 9.33 -9.74
N PRO A 82 40.43 9.19 -10.20
CA PRO A 82 41.23 10.33 -10.62
C PRO A 82 40.68 10.92 -11.91
N GLY A 83 40.90 12.22 -12.13
CA GLY A 83 40.57 12.86 -13.41
C GLY A 83 39.10 13.23 -13.64
N MET A 84 38.21 12.99 -12.66
CA MET A 84 36.81 13.43 -12.77
C MET A 84 36.70 14.93 -13.03
N THR A 85 35.87 15.29 -13.99
CA THR A 85 35.52 16.67 -14.34
C THR A 85 34.62 17.31 -13.27
N PRO A 86 34.53 18.65 -13.20
CA PRO A 86 33.59 19.33 -12.31
C PRO A 86 32.15 18.83 -12.44
N TYR A 87 31.72 18.56 -13.67
CA TYR A 87 30.38 18.05 -13.98
C TYR A 87 30.14 16.67 -13.36
N GLU A 88 31.07 15.73 -13.55
CA GLU A 88 30.97 14.38 -12.99
C GLU A 88 31.02 14.37 -11.46
N ILE A 89 31.85 15.21 -10.84
CA ILE A 89 31.91 15.33 -9.37
C ILE A 89 30.58 15.83 -8.82
N MET A 90 30.00 16.84 -9.46
CA MET A 90 28.78 17.49 -9.01
C MET A 90 27.53 16.62 -9.16
N LEU A 91 27.44 15.84 -10.24
CA LEU A 91 26.27 15.02 -10.57
C LEU A 91 26.42 13.54 -10.25
N SER A 92 27.58 13.13 -9.72
CA SER A 92 27.78 11.75 -9.25
C SER A 92 26.74 11.38 -8.20
N GLU A 93 26.08 10.23 -8.41
CA GLU A 93 25.11 9.60 -7.51
C GLU A 93 25.75 8.43 -6.75
N SER A 94 27.04 8.56 -6.41
CA SER A 94 27.73 7.60 -5.52
C SER A 94 26.98 7.49 -4.19
N GLN A 95 26.83 6.27 -3.69
CA GLN A 95 26.04 5.95 -2.51
C GLN A 95 26.77 6.29 -1.19
N GLU A 96 26.06 6.16 -0.06
CA GLU A 96 26.57 6.39 1.32
C GLU A 96 27.26 7.74 1.54
N ARG A 97 26.67 8.82 1.00
CA ARG A 97 27.17 10.18 1.21
C ARG A 97 26.12 11.07 1.88
N MET A 98 26.62 11.97 2.72
CA MET A 98 25.81 12.92 3.48
C MET A 98 26.48 14.29 3.47
N LEU A 99 25.72 15.34 3.21
CA LEU A 99 26.15 16.72 3.38
C LEU A 99 25.85 17.17 4.81
N ILE A 100 26.88 17.62 5.53
CA ILE A 100 26.78 18.05 6.92
C ILE A 100 27.07 19.54 7.02
N ILE A 101 26.13 20.31 7.57
CA ILE A 101 26.33 21.71 7.90
C ILE A 101 26.64 21.80 9.39
N ALA A 102 27.91 21.90 9.74
CA ALA A 102 28.34 22.07 11.12
C ALA A 102 27.89 23.44 11.68
N LYS A 103 27.50 23.48 12.96
CA LYS A 103 27.36 24.77 13.65
C LYS A 103 28.75 25.40 13.83
N ARG A 104 28.83 26.72 13.68
CA ARG A 104 30.08 27.47 13.88
C ARG A 104 30.64 27.20 15.27
N GLY A 105 31.92 26.83 15.36
CA GLY A 105 32.61 26.48 16.61
C GLY A 105 32.35 25.04 17.09
N ARG A 106 31.62 24.22 16.33
CA ARG A 106 31.38 22.79 16.61
C ARG A 106 32.05 21.87 15.60
N GLU A 107 32.88 22.40 14.72
CA GLU A 107 33.56 21.66 13.64
C GLU A 107 34.41 20.52 14.20
N ASP A 108 35.12 20.75 15.31
CA ASP A 108 35.94 19.72 15.97
C ASP A 108 35.09 18.59 16.57
N VAL A 109 33.88 18.90 17.05
CA VAL A 109 32.94 17.88 17.53
C VAL A 109 32.50 17.00 16.36
N VAL A 110 32.25 17.61 15.20
CA VAL A 110 31.88 16.87 13.98
C VAL A 110 33.00 15.91 13.56
N ARG A 111 34.25 16.40 13.50
CA ARG A 111 35.42 15.57 13.16
C ARG A 111 35.59 14.41 14.15
N GLN A 112 35.52 14.69 15.45
CA GLN A 112 35.66 13.65 16.49
C GLN A 112 34.59 12.56 16.40
N VAL A 113 33.33 12.91 16.10
CA VAL A 113 32.26 11.91 15.95
C VAL A 113 32.51 11.05 14.71
N PHE A 114 32.84 11.65 13.57
CA PHE A 114 33.12 10.88 12.36
C PHE A 114 34.37 10.00 12.49
N ASP A 115 35.44 10.49 13.13
CA ASP A 115 36.63 9.69 13.43
C ASP A 115 36.30 8.50 14.35
N LYS A 116 35.47 8.71 15.37
CA LYS A 116 35.01 7.64 16.28
C LYS A 116 34.28 6.52 15.54
N TRP A 117 33.46 6.86 14.56
CA TRP A 117 32.66 5.90 13.78
C TRP A 117 33.39 5.40 12.53
N ASP A 118 34.66 5.78 12.32
CA ASP A 118 35.46 5.43 11.14
C ASP A 118 34.79 5.83 9.81
N VAL A 119 34.16 7.01 9.81
CA VAL A 119 33.49 7.58 8.64
C VAL A 119 34.33 8.73 8.10
N PRO A 120 34.85 8.65 6.86
CA PRO A 120 35.62 9.75 6.27
C PRO A 120 34.79 11.02 6.15
N CYS A 121 35.32 12.15 6.64
CA CYS A 121 34.72 13.46 6.46
C CYS A 121 35.72 14.46 5.86
N ALA A 122 35.22 15.39 5.04
CA ALA A 122 36.01 16.43 4.41
C ALA A 122 35.27 17.77 4.44
N GLU A 123 35.98 18.84 4.83
CA GLU A 123 35.45 20.19 4.79
C GLU A 123 35.58 20.75 3.36
N ILE A 124 34.47 20.72 2.62
CA ILE A 124 34.47 21.09 1.19
C ILE A 124 34.13 22.54 0.92
N GLY A 125 33.61 23.29 1.91
CA GLY A 125 33.06 24.61 1.66
C GLY A 125 32.48 25.29 2.90
N ARG A 126 31.71 26.36 2.67
CA ARG A 126 31.07 27.19 3.70
C ARG A 126 29.70 27.69 3.26
N VAL A 127 28.84 27.96 4.23
CA VAL A 127 27.56 28.66 4.03
C VAL A 127 27.82 30.17 3.90
N THR A 128 27.14 30.82 2.96
CA THR A 128 27.18 32.27 2.69
C THR A 128 25.79 32.89 2.90
N SER A 129 25.70 34.22 2.90
CA SER A 129 24.45 34.96 3.19
C SER A 129 23.82 35.61 1.94
N ASP A 130 24.35 35.31 0.75
CA ASP A 130 24.01 35.98 -0.51
C ASP A 130 23.01 35.20 -1.39
N GLY A 131 22.59 34.01 -0.96
CA GLY A 131 21.62 33.19 -1.71
C GLY A 131 22.21 32.50 -2.95
N ILE A 132 23.53 32.52 -3.13
CA ILE A 132 24.19 32.00 -4.33
C ILE A 132 24.83 30.64 -4.04
N MET A 133 24.59 29.68 -4.95
CA MET A 133 25.37 28.44 -5.03
C MET A 133 26.62 28.69 -5.88
N ARG A 134 27.80 28.66 -5.25
CA ARG A 134 29.10 28.75 -5.92
C ARG A 134 29.85 27.44 -5.86
N VAL A 135 30.28 26.99 -7.03
CA VAL A 135 31.13 25.81 -7.18
C VAL A 135 32.46 26.28 -7.75
N ARG A 136 33.53 26.10 -6.98
CA ARG A 136 34.90 26.35 -7.41
C ARG A 136 35.61 25.04 -7.74
N ASN A 137 36.60 25.08 -8.61
CA ASN A 137 37.53 23.99 -8.83
C ASN A 137 38.94 24.57 -8.96
N ASN A 138 39.82 24.29 -8.00
CA ASN A 138 41.18 24.85 -7.94
C ASN A 138 41.20 26.39 -8.01
N GLY A 139 40.29 27.03 -7.26
CA GLY A 139 40.17 28.50 -7.18
C GLY A 139 39.34 29.17 -8.29
N THR A 140 39.09 28.50 -9.41
CA THR A 140 38.28 29.02 -10.53
C THR A 140 36.80 28.70 -10.33
N ILE A 141 35.90 29.64 -10.67
CA ILE A 141 34.45 29.41 -10.64
C ILE A 141 34.06 28.47 -11.77
N ALA A 142 33.52 27.30 -11.42
CA ALA A 142 32.97 26.33 -12.36
C ALA A 142 31.45 26.53 -12.56
N ALA A 143 30.73 26.97 -11.52
CA ALA A 143 29.32 27.34 -11.61
C ALA A 143 28.96 28.39 -10.54
N GLU A 144 28.09 29.33 -10.88
CA GLU A 144 27.55 30.33 -9.97
C GLU A 144 26.08 30.60 -10.35
N ILE A 145 25.14 30.17 -9.50
CA ILE A 145 23.70 30.21 -9.78
C ILE A 145 22.94 30.57 -8.49
N PRO A 146 21.89 31.42 -8.53
CA PRO A 146 21.01 31.62 -7.39
C PRO A 146 20.38 30.29 -6.95
N ALA A 147 20.45 29.95 -5.65
CA ALA A 147 19.96 28.66 -5.16
C ALA A 147 18.45 28.47 -5.43
N LYS A 148 17.67 29.53 -5.22
CA LYS A 148 16.21 29.53 -5.46
C LYS A 148 15.82 29.21 -6.90
N ALA A 149 16.64 29.63 -7.87
CA ALA A 149 16.36 29.46 -9.29
C ALA A 149 16.31 27.97 -9.70
N LEU A 150 17.03 27.09 -8.99
CA LEU A 150 17.09 25.66 -9.29
C LEU A 150 16.09 24.82 -8.49
N VAL A 151 15.49 25.38 -7.43
CA VAL A 151 14.63 24.63 -6.49
C VAL A 151 13.20 25.15 -6.54
N ASP A 152 13.00 26.44 -6.23
CA ASP A 152 11.67 27.02 -5.98
C ASP A 152 11.05 27.69 -7.22
N GLU A 153 11.88 28.05 -8.20
CA GLU A 153 11.46 28.83 -9.38
C GLU A 153 11.35 27.97 -10.66
N ALA A 154 11.29 26.65 -10.51
CA ALA A 154 11.04 25.75 -11.63
C ALA A 154 9.65 26.04 -12.26
N PRO A 155 9.52 26.07 -13.61
CA PRO A 155 8.24 26.33 -14.26
C PRO A 155 7.18 25.30 -13.87
N LEU A 156 5.98 25.78 -13.52
CA LEU A 156 4.81 24.94 -13.30
C LEU A 156 4.06 24.72 -14.61
N TYR A 157 3.72 23.47 -14.90
CA TYR A 157 2.97 23.09 -16.09
C TYR A 157 1.51 22.79 -15.75
N SER A 158 0.59 23.47 -16.41
CA SER A 158 -0.83 23.11 -16.42
C SER A 158 -1.13 22.29 -17.68
N ARG A 159 -1.88 21.20 -17.53
CA ARG A 159 -2.23 20.29 -18.64
C ARG A 159 -3.72 19.99 -18.63
N GLU A 160 -4.25 19.72 -19.81
CA GLU A 160 -5.62 19.25 -19.94
C GLU A 160 -5.70 17.79 -19.48
N ALA A 161 -6.77 17.46 -18.77
CA ALA A 161 -7.09 16.11 -18.31
C ALA A 161 -8.57 15.83 -18.62
N PRO A 162 -8.90 15.59 -19.90
CA PRO A 162 -10.25 15.26 -20.32
C PRO A 162 -10.67 13.92 -19.70
N LYS A 163 -11.91 13.83 -19.22
CA LYS A 163 -12.44 12.59 -18.67
C LYS A 163 -12.53 11.54 -19.77
N LEU A 164 -11.98 10.36 -19.52
CA LEU A 164 -12.21 9.20 -20.35
C LEU A 164 -13.60 8.63 -20.07
N THR A 165 -14.41 8.46 -21.12
CA THR A 165 -15.65 7.70 -21.04
C THR A 165 -15.29 6.22 -21.01
N ALA A 166 -15.10 5.67 -19.82
CA ALA A 166 -14.87 4.24 -19.62
C ALA A 166 -16.15 3.60 -19.09
N GLU A 167 -17.07 3.25 -19.99
CA GLU A 167 -18.17 2.33 -19.69
C GLU A 167 -18.87 1.92 -21.00
N SER A 168 -18.61 0.69 -21.45
CA SER A 168 -19.41 0.10 -22.52
C SER A 168 -20.60 -0.63 -21.87
N ALA A 169 -21.81 -0.49 -22.43
CA ALA A 169 -22.94 -1.35 -22.05
C ALA A 169 -22.64 -2.84 -22.29
N GLU A 170 -21.62 -3.14 -23.10
CA GLU A 170 -21.14 -4.46 -23.44
C GLU A 170 -20.43 -5.14 -22.26
N ASP A 171 -19.66 -4.40 -21.45
CA ASP A 171 -18.98 -4.92 -20.26
C ASP A 171 -19.99 -5.43 -19.22
N ALA A 172 -21.05 -4.64 -18.97
CA ALA A 172 -22.10 -5.00 -18.03
C ALA A 172 -22.85 -6.27 -18.47
N GLU A 173 -23.10 -6.41 -19.77
CA GLU A 173 -23.75 -7.59 -20.34
C GLU A 173 -22.84 -8.83 -20.29
N LEU A 174 -21.53 -8.67 -20.51
CA LEU A 174 -20.57 -9.74 -20.38
C LEU A 174 -20.45 -10.25 -18.94
N ILE A 175 -20.40 -9.33 -17.95
CA ILE A 175 -20.39 -9.69 -16.53
C ILE A 175 -21.66 -10.48 -16.17
N LYS A 176 -22.84 -10.07 -16.65
CA LYS A 176 -24.10 -10.81 -16.44
C LYS A 176 -24.03 -12.24 -17.00
N LYS A 177 -23.45 -12.43 -18.19
CA LYS A 177 -23.29 -13.76 -18.82
C LYS A 177 -22.32 -14.66 -18.04
N ILE A 178 -21.23 -14.11 -17.52
CA ILE A 178 -20.27 -14.86 -16.68
C ILE A 178 -20.97 -15.40 -15.43
N LEU A 179 -21.73 -14.55 -14.76
CA LEU A 179 -22.44 -14.88 -13.53
C LEU A 179 -23.45 -16.01 -13.70
N ALA A 180 -24.22 -15.97 -14.79
CA ALA A 180 -25.19 -17.01 -15.12
C ALA A 180 -24.58 -18.42 -15.27
N ASN A 181 -23.26 -18.53 -15.50
CA ASN A 181 -22.56 -19.79 -15.75
C ASN A 181 -21.53 -20.17 -14.66
N SER A 182 -21.56 -19.49 -13.50
CA SER A 182 -20.44 -19.49 -12.53
C SER A 182 -20.50 -20.57 -11.43
N ALA A 183 -21.64 -21.24 -11.23
CA ALA A 183 -21.82 -22.15 -10.08
C ALA A 183 -20.91 -23.41 -10.14
N SER A 184 -20.67 -23.97 -11.33
CA SER A 184 -19.83 -25.16 -11.49
C SER A 184 -18.32 -24.87 -11.41
N SER A 185 -17.90 -23.60 -11.35
CA SER A 185 -16.50 -23.20 -11.32
C SER A 185 -16.03 -22.61 -9.98
N ALA A 186 -16.91 -22.28 -9.03
CA ALA A 186 -16.54 -21.55 -7.82
C ALA A 186 -15.46 -22.24 -6.95
N VAL A 187 -15.49 -23.58 -6.85
CA VAL A 187 -14.45 -24.35 -6.13
C VAL A 187 -13.07 -24.13 -6.76
N GLU A 188 -13.00 -24.22 -8.09
CA GLU A 188 -11.75 -24.01 -8.83
C GLU A 188 -11.37 -22.52 -8.86
N SER A 189 -12.32 -21.59 -8.89
CA SER A 189 -12.05 -20.16 -8.88
C SER A 189 -11.33 -19.72 -7.60
N LEU A 190 -11.72 -20.22 -6.42
CA LEU A 190 -10.96 -19.91 -5.19
C LEU A 190 -9.53 -20.45 -5.27
N ARG A 191 -9.32 -21.66 -5.80
CA ARG A 191 -7.98 -22.24 -5.99
C ARG A 191 -7.13 -21.40 -6.94
N GLN A 192 -7.70 -20.96 -8.06
CA GLN A 192 -7.02 -20.08 -9.01
C GLN A 192 -6.65 -18.73 -8.38
N LEU A 193 -7.56 -18.13 -7.61
CA LEU A 193 -7.31 -16.88 -6.89
C LEU A 193 -6.19 -17.03 -5.87
N LEU A 194 -6.20 -18.09 -5.06
CA LEU A 194 -5.16 -18.35 -4.06
C LEU A 194 -3.78 -18.61 -4.68
N ARG A 195 -3.74 -19.06 -5.94
CA ARG A 195 -2.49 -19.24 -6.71
C ARG A 195 -2.02 -17.96 -7.40
N ASP A 196 -2.86 -16.92 -7.49
CA ASP A 196 -2.49 -15.65 -8.08
C ASP A 196 -1.49 -14.91 -7.19
N PRO A 197 -0.32 -14.45 -7.69
CA PRO A 197 0.69 -13.79 -6.85
C PRO A 197 0.22 -12.54 -6.11
N THR A 198 -0.86 -11.90 -6.56
CA THR A 198 -1.46 -10.74 -5.87
C THR A 198 -2.05 -11.19 -4.53
N ILE A 199 -2.71 -12.35 -4.49
CA ILE A 199 -3.36 -12.91 -3.29
C ILE A 199 -2.43 -13.87 -2.55
N ALA A 200 -1.70 -14.73 -3.26
CA ALA A 200 -0.84 -15.75 -2.70
C ALA A 200 0.13 -15.23 -1.63
N SER A 201 0.49 -16.10 -0.69
CA SER A 201 1.38 -15.79 0.41
C SER A 201 2.69 -15.17 -0.08
N LYS A 202 3.05 -14.00 0.48
CA LYS A 202 4.32 -13.34 0.20
C LYS A 202 5.52 -13.95 0.95
N ASN A 203 5.35 -15.14 1.54
CA ASN A 203 6.38 -15.76 2.37
C ASN A 203 7.69 -16.05 1.67
N TRP A 204 7.63 -16.38 0.38
CA TRP A 204 8.83 -16.59 -0.40
C TRP A 204 9.71 -15.33 -0.41
N VAL A 205 9.09 -14.15 -0.43
CA VAL A 205 9.79 -12.85 -0.35
C VAL A 205 10.29 -12.61 1.07
N TYR A 206 9.41 -12.56 2.07
CA TYR A 206 9.82 -12.08 3.38
C TYR A 206 10.72 -13.04 4.16
N ARG A 207 10.74 -14.35 3.88
CA ARG A 207 11.66 -15.30 4.53
C ARG A 207 13.14 -15.07 4.20
N GLN A 208 13.42 -14.27 3.17
CA GLN A 208 14.78 -13.91 2.77
C GLN A 208 15.35 -12.75 3.61
N TYR A 209 14.52 -12.07 4.40
CA TYR A 209 14.90 -10.93 5.22
C TYR A 209 14.82 -11.27 6.72
N ASP A 210 15.62 -10.57 7.53
CA ASP A 210 15.50 -10.65 8.98
C ASP A 210 14.30 -9.83 9.49
N HIS A 211 13.64 -10.35 10.52
CA HIS A 211 12.51 -9.70 11.21
C HIS A 211 12.75 -9.55 12.71
N THR A 212 13.96 -9.78 13.20
CA THR A 212 14.26 -9.95 14.63
C THR A 212 15.31 -8.98 15.17
N VAL A 213 16.10 -8.36 14.30
CA VAL A 213 17.10 -7.35 14.66
C VAL A 213 16.43 -6.18 15.38
N ARG A 214 17.06 -5.71 16.47
CA ARG A 214 16.52 -4.78 17.48
C ARG A 214 15.37 -5.33 18.34
N THR A 215 14.94 -6.57 18.11
CA THR A 215 13.89 -7.31 18.86
C THR A 215 12.60 -6.52 19.05
N GLY A 216 12.26 -5.64 18.10
CA GLY A 216 11.09 -4.77 18.18
C GLY A 216 9.83 -5.35 17.53
N THR A 217 9.97 -6.31 16.62
CA THR A 217 8.85 -6.89 15.87
C THR A 217 7.97 -7.75 16.78
N ILE A 218 6.68 -7.43 16.85
CA ILE A 218 5.68 -8.16 17.64
C ILE A 218 4.86 -9.07 16.70
N VAL A 219 4.36 -8.52 15.59
CA VAL A 219 3.70 -9.29 14.52
C VAL A 219 4.62 -9.31 13.30
N LYS A 220 5.04 -10.51 12.91
CA LYS A 220 5.88 -10.76 11.73
C LYS A 220 5.06 -10.61 10.44
N PRO A 221 5.70 -10.43 9.27
CA PRO A 221 4.99 -10.36 8.00
C PRO A 221 4.05 -11.55 7.76
N GLY A 222 2.89 -11.28 7.16
CA GLY A 222 1.91 -12.29 6.79
C GLY A 222 0.47 -11.94 7.20
N SER A 223 0.28 -11.09 8.21
CA SER A 223 -1.05 -10.52 8.54
C SER A 223 -1.28 -9.19 7.81
N ASP A 224 -2.47 -8.60 7.97
CA ASP A 224 -2.90 -7.30 7.40
C ASP A 224 -1.90 -6.15 7.62
N ALA A 225 -1.17 -6.14 8.75
CA ALA A 225 -0.15 -5.12 9.02
C ALA A 225 1.02 -5.71 9.84
N ALA A 226 2.21 -5.15 9.64
CA ALA A 226 3.35 -5.42 10.51
C ALA A 226 3.23 -4.61 11.80
N VAL A 227 3.50 -5.20 12.95
CA VAL A 227 3.43 -4.53 14.26
C VAL A 227 4.79 -4.58 14.96
N PHE A 228 5.26 -3.44 15.44
CA PHE A 228 6.58 -3.31 16.08
C PHE A 228 6.61 -2.26 17.20
N LEU A 229 7.39 -2.56 18.24
CA LEU A 229 7.69 -1.67 19.35
C LEU A 229 8.85 -0.74 19.00
N VAL A 230 8.56 0.56 18.92
CA VAL A 230 9.57 1.61 18.88
C VAL A 230 10.04 1.89 20.30
N ARG A 231 11.05 1.14 20.75
CA ARG A 231 11.54 1.13 22.14
C ARG A 231 11.87 2.52 22.70
N TYR A 232 12.56 3.36 21.93
CA TYR A 232 12.93 4.71 22.36
C TYR A 232 11.74 5.64 22.59
N ALA A 233 10.63 5.41 21.86
CA ALA A 233 9.39 6.16 22.04
C ALA A 233 8.42 5.48 23.03
N ASN A 234 8.69 4.22 23.40
CA ASN A 234 7.76 3.34 24.09
C ASN A 234 6.36 3.33 23.45
N LYS A 235 6.33 3.11 22.13
CA LYS A 235 5.10 3.07 21.31
C LYS A 235 5.05 1.82 20.46
N ILE A 236 3.87 1.21 20.38
CA ILE A 236 3.59 0.10 19.48
C ILE A 236 3.02 0.70 18.20
N LEU A 237 3.73 0.54 17.09
CA LEU A 237 3.29 1.01 15.79
C LEU A 237 2.89 -0.16 14.90
N ALA A 238 1.92 0.08 14.02
CA ALA A 238 1.59 -0.80 12.93
C ALA A 238 1.86 -0.09 11.60
N ALA A 239 2.27 -0.84 10.58
CA ALA A 239 2.49 -0.31 9.23
C ALA A 239 1.95 -1.27 8.17
N THR A 240 1.36 -0.72 7.12
CA THR A 240 0.85 -1.45 5.95
C THR A 240 1.04 -0.65 4.67
N THR A 241 0.89 -1.32 3.52
CA THR A 241 1.00 -0.73 2.18
C THR A 241 -0.06 -1.31 1.24
N ASP A 242 -0.82 -0.45 0.56
CA ASP A 242 -2.01 -0.86 -0.18
C ASP A 242 -2.13 -0.09 -1.50
N CYS A 243 -2.54 -0.81 -2.56
CA CYS A 243 -2.86 -0.26 -3.87
C CYS A 243 -3.47 -1.31 -4.78
N ASN A 244 -4.76 -1.18 -5.09
CA ASN A 244 -5.37 -1.93 -6.19
C ASN A 244 -5.22 -1.15 -7.50
N SER A 245 -4.17 -1.45 -8.27
CA SER A 245 -3.89 -0.76 -9.54
C SER A 245 -4.96 -1.02 -10.61
N LEU A 246 -5.66 -2.17 -10.54
CA LEU A 246 -6.76 -2.47 -11.44
C LEU A 246 -7.94 -1.52 -11.21
N TYR A 247 -8.29 -1.25 -9.97
CA TYR A 247 -9.30 -0.24 -9.64
C TYR A 247 -8.88 1.14 -10.14
N CYS A 248 -7.61 1.51 -9.92
CA CYS A 248 -7.10 2.80 -10.37
C CYS A 248 -7.06 2.92 -11.91
N ALA A 249 -6.91 1.81 -12.63
CA ALA A 249 -7.00 1.81 -14.10
C ALA A 249 -8.44 2.00 -14.61
N LEU A 250 -9.42 1.40 -13.91
CA LEU A 250 -10.83 1.40 -14.31
C LEU A 250 -11.58 2.65 -13.84
N ASP A 251 -11.33 3.10 -12.61
CA ASP A 251 -11.81 4.35 -12.04
C ASP A 251 -10.71 4.94 -11.14
N PRO A 252 -9.83 5.82 -11.66
CA PRO A 252 -8.69 6.32 -10.90
C PRO A 252 -9.10 7.03 -9.60
N ARG A 253 -10.22 7.77 -9.60
CA ARG A 253 -10.65 8.53 -8.42
C ARG A 253 -11.15 7.60 -7.33
N GLU A 254 -11.99 6.62 -7.68
CA GLU A 254 -12.44 5.64 -6.70
C GLU A 254 -11.30 4.72 -6.26
N GLY A 255 -10.43 4.28 -7.18
CA GLY A 255 -9.23 3.50 -6.86
C GLY A 255 -8.30 4.20 -5.85
N GLY A 256 -8.07 5.51 -6.03
CA GLY A 256 -7.28 6.30 -5.08
C GLY A 256 -7.92 6.41 -3.69
N LYS A 257 -9.26 6.49 -3.60
CA LYS A 257 -9.96 6.46 -2.31
C LYS A 257 -9.85 5.10 -1.64
N ILE A 258 -10.05 4.04 -2.41
CA ILE A 258 -10.02 2.66 -1.94
C ILE A 258 -8.64 2.32 -1.38
N ALA A 259 -7.55 2.71 -2.04
CA ALA A 259 -6.19 2.48 -1.55
C ALA A 259 -5.95 3.07 -0.14
N VAL A 260 -6.44 4.28 0.13
CA VAL A 260 -6.36 4.89 1.47
C VAL A 260 -7.28 4.19 2.47
N ALA A 261 -8.51 3.87 2.05
CA ALA A 261 -9.50 3.20 2.90
C ALA A 261 -9.02 1.82 3.35
N GLU A 262 -8.48 1.03 2.43
CA GLU A 262 -7.92 -0.29 2.65
C GLU A 262 -6.69 -0.25 3.58
N ALA A 263 -5.75 0.68 3.37
CA ALA A 263 -4.63 0.87 4.29
C ALA A 263 -5.09 1.19 5.72
N ALA A 264 -6.10 2.04 5.87
CA ALA A 264 -6.69 2.32 7.18
C ALA A 264 -7.40 1.09 7.78
N ARG A 265 -8.01 0.24 6.94
CA ARG A 265 -8.72 -0.98 7.32
C ARG A 265 -7.74 -2.05 7.79
N ASN A 266 -6.64 -2.26 7.07
CA ASN A 266 -5.57 -3.18 7.44
C ASN A 266 -4.93 -2.79 8.79
N LEU A 267 -4.68 -1.50 9.02
CA LEU A 267 -4.28 -1.02 10.34
C LEU A 267 -5.34 -1.29 11.41
N THR A 268 -6.62 -1.10 11.10
CA THR A 268 -7.73 -1.39 12.01
C THR A 268 -7.79 -2.86 12.41
N CYS A 269 -7.63 -3.77 11.45
CA CYS A 269 -7.59 -5.22 11.69
C CYS A 269 -6.43 -5.63 12.60
N SER A 270 -5.32 -4.88 12.59
CA SER A 270 -4.21 -5.06 13.53
C SER A 270 -4.45 -4.47 14.94
N GLY A 271 -5.55 -3.73 15.12
CA GLY A 271 -5.88 -2.99 16.35
C GLY A 271 -5.32 -1.57 16.41
N ALA A 272 -4.69 -1.10 15.33
CA ALA A 272 -4.07 0.21 15.27
C ALA A 272 -5.06 1.31 14.83
N ARG A 273 -4.90 2.50 15.40
CA ARG A 273 -5.54 3.72 14.89
C ARG A 273 -4.65 4.36 13.83
N PRO A 274 -5.14 4.59 12.60
CA PRO A 274 -4.40 5.31 11.55
C PRO A 274 -3.89 6.68 12.03
N LEU A 275 -2.66 7.04 11.63
CA LEU A 275 -2.04 8.32 11.99
C LEU A 275 -1.66 9.17 10.79
N ALA A 276 -0.96 8.61 9.81
CA ALA A 276 -0.39 9.35 8.70
C ALA A 276 -0.09 8.43 7.51
N VAL A 277 0.00 9.03 6.33
CA VAL A 277 0.26 8.37 5.04
C VAL A 277 1.55 8.92 4.43
N THR A 278 2.28 8.05 3.72
CA THR A 278 3.19 8.44 2.64
C THR A 278 2.74 7.76 1.36
N ASP A 279 2.87 8.44 0.23
CA ASP A 279 2.45 7.90 -1.06
C ASP A 279 3.62 7.65 -2.01
N CYS A 280 3.48 6.64 -2.87
CA CYS A 280 4.38 6.39 -3.99
C CYS A 280 3.55 6.34 -5.27
N LEU A 281 3.52 7.47 -5.98
CA LEU A 281 2.72 7.69 -7.17
C LEU A 281 3.47 7.17 -8.41
N ASN A 282 2.99 6.10 -9.04
CA ASN A 282 3.60 5.54 -10.26
C ASN A 282 2.62 5.64 -11.43
N PHE A 283 2.96 6.46 -12.42
CA PHE A 283 2.10 6.78 -13.56
C PHE A 283 2.89 6.83 -14.88
N GLY A 284 2.16 6.74 -15.99
CA GLY A 284 2.70 6.85 -17.35
C GLY A 284 3.23 8.23 -17.70
N ASN A 285 3.54 8.44 -18.98
CA ASN A 285 4.01 9.74 -19.47
C ASN A 285 2.91 10.81 -19.32
N PRO A 286 3.10 11.86 -18.50
CA PRO A 286 2.07 12.87 -18.22
C PRO A 286 1.79 13.79 -19.43
N TYR A 287 2.58 13.72 -20.52
CA TYR A 287 2.33 14.55 -21.72
C TYR A 287 1.13 14.03 -22.52
N LYS A 288 0.72 12.79 -22.28
CA LYS A 288 -0.49 12.20 -22.83
C LYS A 288 -1.69 12.60 -21.95
N PRO A 289 -2.74 13.25 -22.50
CA PRO A 289 -3.87 13.73 -21.72
C PRO A 289 -4.54 12.66 -20.85
N ASP A 290 -4.61 11.42 -21.35
CA ASP A 290 -5.20 10.27 -20.69
C ASP A 290 -4.42 9.87 -19.42
N ASN A 291 -3.09 9.77 -19.53
CA ASN A 291 -2.21 9.46 -18.40
C ASN A 291 -2.25 10.59 -17.35
N PHE A 292 -2.30 11.85 -17.80
CA PHE A 292 -2.42 12.98 -16.89
C PHE A 292 -3.78 13.03 -16.19
N TRP A 293 -4.86 12.65 -16.88
CA TRP A 293 -6.17 12.49 -16.27
C TRP A 293 -6.17 11.42 -15.18
N GLN A 294 -5.57 10.24 -15.44
CA GLN A 294 -5.44 9.18 -14.44
C GLN A 294 -4.64 9.65 -13.21
N LEU A 295 -3.51 10.34 -13.42
CA LEU A 295 -2.72 10.95 -12.35
C LEU A 295 -3.56 11.90 -11.51
N ARG A 296 -4.24 12.85 -12.15
CA ARG A 296 -5.06 13.84 -11.44
C ARG A 296 -6.16 13.18 -10.63
N GLU A 297 -6.98 12.34 -11.25
CA GLU A 297 -8.12 11.74 -10.58
C GLU A 297 -7.70 10.80 -9.44
N ALA A 298 -6.63 10.02 -9.60
CA ALA A 298 -6.08 9.19 -8.53
C ALA A 298 -5.62 10.02 -7.33
N VAL A 299 -4.87 11.10 -7.56
CA VAL A 299 -4.41 12.01 -6.49
C VAL A 299 -5.59 12.72 -5.81
N GLU A 300 -6.61 13.14 -6.56
CA GLU A 300 -7.83 13.71 -5.97
C GLU A 300 -8.58 12.68 -5.11
N GLY A 301 -8.64 11.42 -5.54
CA GLY A 301 -9.20 10.31 -4.76
C GLY A 301 -8.49 10.09 -3.44
N VAL A 302 -7.15 9.98 -3.48
CA VAL A 302 -6.29 9.88 -2.28
C VAL A 302 -6.53 11.09 -1.36
N SER A 303 -6.57 12.30 -1.92
CA SER A 303 -6.78 13.53 -1.17
C SER A 303 -8.15 13.58 -0.48
N GLU A 304 -9.22 13.15 -1.15
CA GLU A 304 -10.56 13.02 -0.57
C GLU A 304 -10.58 12.06 0.63
N ALA A 305 -10.02 10.86 0.46
CA ALA A 305 -9.99 9.87 1.51
C ALA A 305 -9.13 10.33 2.70
N CYS A 306 -7.94 10.87 2.46
CA CYS A 306 -7.09 11.43 3.52
C CYS A 306 -7.80 12.52 4.33
N ARG A 307 -8.56 13.42 3.68
CA ARG A 307 -9.37 14.43 4.37
C ARG A 307 -10.49 13.79 5.21
N ALA A 308 -11.16 12.77 4.69
CA ALA A 308 -12.23 12.07 5.41
C ALA A 308 -11.71 11.33 6.66
N PHE A 309 -10.59 10.60 6.53
CA PHE A 309 -9.95 9.90 7.64
C PHE A 309 -9.19 10.82 8.61
N GLY A 310 -8.95 12.07 8.22
CA GLY A 310 -8.14 13.00 9.01
C GLY A 310 -6.66 12.60 9.07
N THR A 311 -6.16 11.92 8.03
CA THR A 311 -4.77 11.44 7.95
C THR A 311 -3.94 12.33 7.02
N PRO A 312 -2.91 13.03 7.53
CA PRO A 312 -2.03 13.84 6.70
C PRO A 312 -1.12 12.95 5.82
N VAL A 313 -0.82 13.43 4.62
CA VAL A 313 0.29 12.93 3.80
C VAL A 313 1.57 13.61 4.29
N THR A 314 2.49 12.86 4.89
CA THR A 314 3.70 13.40 5.54
C THR A 314 4.93 13.41 4.64
N GLY A 315 4.85 12.76 3.49
CA GLY A 315 5.92 12.64 2.49
C GLY A 315 5.44 11.76 1.35
N GLY A 316 6.29 11.59 0.34
CA GLY A 316 5.97 10.73 -0.79
C GLY A 316 6.98 10.78 -1.92
N ASN A 317 6.67 10.04 -2.98
CA ASN A 317 7.44 9.98 -4.21
C ASN A 317 6.52 10.03 -5.43
N VAL A 318 6.99 10.64 -6.52
CA VAL A 318 6.29 10.65 -7.80
C VAL A 318 7.21 10.12 -8.89
N SER A 319 6.87 8.93 -9.40
CA SER A 319 7.48 8.30 -10.57
C SER A 319 6.56 8.46 -11.77
N LEU A 320 7.04 9.14 -12.81
CA LEU A 320 6.33 9.37 -14.07
C LEU A 320 7.06 8.67 -15.20
N TYR A 321 6.45 8.61 -16.39
CA TYR A 321 7.02 7.95 -17.58
C TYR A 321 7.18 6.42 -17.43
N ASN A 322 6.39 5.80 -16.54
CA ASN A 322 6.34 4.34 -16.39
C ASN A 322 5.59 3.70 -17.55
N GLU A 323 6.27 3.59 -18.68
CA GLU A 323 5.76 2.96 -19.89
C GLU A 323 6.88 2.33 -20.71
N SER A 324 6.52 1.34 -21.50
CA SER A 324 7.41 0.61 -22.40
C SER A 324 6.71 0.39 -23.76
N PRO A 325 7.39 -0.18 -24.77
CA PRO A 325 6.72 -0.55 -26.02
C PRO A 325 5.53 -1.50 -25.84
N LEU A 326 5.44 -2.22 -24.71
CA LEU A 326 4.31 -3.10 -24.40
C LEU A 326 3.07 -2.35 -23.89
N GLY A 327 3.24 -1.11 -23.46
CA GLY A 327 2.16 -0.28 -22.92
C GLY A 327 2.57 0.51 -21.68
N VAL A 328 1.58 1.22 -21.16
CA VAL A 328 1.66 2.01 -19.92
C VAL A 328 1.32 1.12 -18.73
N VAL A 329 1.95 1.35 -17.58
CA VAL A 329 1.55 0.67 -16.33
C VAL A 329 0.13 1.05 -15.93
N ASP A 330 -0.57 0.14 -15.25
CA ASP A 330 -1.81 0.51 -14.56
C ASP A 330 -1.48 1.62 -13.51
N PRO A 331 -2.31 2.67 -13.37
CA PRO A 331 -2.07 3.73 -12.39
C PRO A 331 -1.91 3.17 -10.98
N THR A 332 -0.84 3.54 -10.29
CA THR A 332 -0.47 2.89 -9.02
C THR A 332 -0.10 3.95 -7.97
N PRO A 333 -1.10 4.59 -7.33
CA PRO A 333 -0.89 5.49 -6.19
C PRO A 333 -0.73 4.68 -4.89
N THR A 334 0.42 4.05 -4.69
CA THR A 334 0.63 3.19 -3.51
C THR A 334 0.62 3.99 -2.22
N ILE A 335 -0.21 3.56 -1.27
CA ILE A 335 -0.38 4.19 0.03
C ILE A 335 0.35 3.34 1.06
N ALA A 336 1.33 3.92 1.74
CA ALA A 336 1.89 3.34 2.95
C ALA A 336 1.35 4.12 4.16
N MET A 337 0.79 3.41 5.13
CA MET A 337 0.14 4.03 6.28
C MET A 337 0.72 3.50 7.59
N VAL A 338 0.91 4.39 8.56
CA VAL A 338 1.35 4.04 9.92
C VAL A 338 0.22 4.32 10.90
N GLY A 339 0.04 3.40 11.85
CA GLY A 339 -0.93 3.49 12.94
C GLY A 339 -0.29 3.28 14.32
N LEU A 340 -1.03 3.68 15.36
CA LEU A 340 -0.65 3.48 16.75
C LEU A 340 -1.57 2.45 17.41
N ILE A 341 -0.96 1.51 18.13
CA ILE A 341 -1.66 0.59 19.03
C ILE A 341 -1.42 1.08 20.47
N ASP A 342 -2.52 1.31 21.19
CA ASP A 342 -2.47 1.93 22.53
C ASP A 342 -1.97 0.98 23.63
N ASP A 343 -2.24 -0.33 23.50
CA ASP A 343 -1.93 -1.38 24.48
C ASP A 343 -1.62 -2.68 23.73
N GLU A 344 -0.64 -3.46 24.20
CA GLU A 344 -0.22 -4.73 23.59
C GLU A 344 -1.38 -5.73 23.47
N LYS A 345 -2.33 -5.70 24.40
CA LYS A 345 -3.53 -6.57 24.35
C LYS A 345 -4.48 -6.27 23.19
N HIS A 346 -4.33 -5.11 22.53
CA HIS A 346 -5.14 -4.73 21.37
C HIS A 346 -4.55 -5.23 20.06
N ILE A 347 -3.37 -5.86 20.08
CA ILE A 347 -2.76 -6.42 18.87
C ILE A 347 -3.62 -7.58 18.38
N THR A 348 -4.13 -7.45 17.16
CA THR A 348 -4.98 -8.44 16.51
C THR A 348 -4.32 -8.91 15.22
N THR A 349 -4.61 -10.14 14.79
CA THR A 349 -4.12 -10.72 13.53
C THR A 349 -5.28 -11.37 12.77
N GLN A 350 -5.12 -11.58 11.46
CA GLN A 350 -6.19 -12.09 10.58
C GLN A 350 -6.71 -13.49 10.92
N TRP A 351 -5.84 -14.37 11.41
CA TRP A 351 -6.13 -15.79 11.49
C TRP A 351 -6.99 -16.17 12.68
N PHE A 352 -7.92 -17.11 12.48
CA PHE A 352 -8.73 -17.73 13.52
C PHE A 352 -7.86 -18.36 14.61
N LYS A 353 -8.35 -18.33 15.86
CA LYS A 353 -7.56 -18.69 17.05
C LYS A 353 -8.02 -19.96 17.72
N GLU A 354 -9.32 -20.16 17.83
CA GLU A 354 -9.90 -21.23 18.64
C GLU A 354 -11.08 -21.87 17.92
N GLU A 355 -11.24 -23.19 18.06
CA GLU A 355 -12.44 -23.88 17.57
C GLU A 355 -13.68 -23.41 18.34
N GLY A 356 -14.79 -23.25 17.63
CA GLY A 356 -16.06 -22.82 18.18
C GLY A 356 -16.26 -21.30 18.23
N ASP A 357 -15.21 -20.51 17.98
CA ASP A 357 -15.31 -19.07 17.77
C ASP A 357 -16.39 -18.75 16.72
N VAL A 358 -17.18 -17.70 16.98
CA VAL A 358 -18.25 -17.25 16.09
C VAL A 358 -17.71 -16.23 15.11
N ILE A 359 -18.01 -16.44 13.82
CA ILE A 359 -17.50 -15.61 12.72
C ILE A 359 -18.58 -14.59 12.34
N LEU A 360 -18.20 -13.31 12.33
CA LEU A 360 -19.04 -12.19 11.91
C LEU A 360 -18.41 -11.47 10.71
N LEU A 361 -19.24 -11.07 9.74
CA LEU A 361 -18.89 -10.12 8.70
C LEU A 361 -19.45 -8.75 9.08
N VAL A 362 -18.58 -7.80 9.38
CA VAL A 362 -18.95 -6.44 9.80
C VAL A 362 -18.91 -5.51 8.59
N GLY A 363 -19.88 -4.60 8.52
CA GLY A 363 -19.94 -3.53 7.52
C GLY A 363 -20.70 -3.86 6.24
N VAL A 364 -21.42 -4.99 6.21
CA VAL A 364 -22.28 -5.39 5.08
C VAL A 364 -23.31 -4.30 4.75
N GLN A 365 -23.13 -3.60 3.63
CA GLN A 365 -24.13 -2.69 3.08
C GLN A 365 -24.61 -3.15 1.71
N PRO A 366 -25.86 -2.80 1.32
CA PRO A 366 -26.28 -2.89 -0.07
C PRO A 366 -25.36 -2.02 -0.93
N ALA A 367 -24.84 -2.56 -2.03
CA ALA A 367 -23.94 -1.84 -2.92
C ALA A 367 -24.53 -0.49 -3.36
N ARG A 368 -23.72 0.58 -3.30
CA ARG A 368 -24.07 1.91 -3.81
C ARG A 368 -23.06 2.32 -4.86
N ARG A 369 -23.56 2.86 -5.96
CA ARG A 369 -22.76 3.57 -6.96
C ARG A 369 -23.29 5.00 -7.05
N ARG A 370 -22.42 6.01 -7.09
CA ARG A 370 -22.82 7.39 -7.40
C ARG A 370 -23.44 7.39 -8.79
N ALA A 371 -24.61 8.01 -8.90
CA ALA A 371 -25.36 8.17 -10.13
C ALA A 371 -24.57 9.03 -11.14
N ALA A 372 -23.65 8.42 -11.86
CA ALA A 372 -23.21 8.86 -13.17
C ALA A 372 -23.97 8.01 -14.19
N THR A 373 -25.06 8.56 -14.73
CA THR A 373 -25.81 8.10 -15.91
C THR A 373 -26.49 6.72 -15.90
N TYR A 374 -26.25 5.83 -14.94
CA TYR A 374 -27.04 4.61 -14.79
C TYR A 374 -28.08 4.75 -13.69
N ARG A 375 -29.34 4.94 -14.09
CA ARG A 375 -30.49 4.41 -13.35
C ARG A 375 -30.46 2.90 -13.55
N ASP A 376 -29.71 2.20 -12.70
CA ASP A 376 -30.01 0.79 -12.46
C ASP A 376 -31.25 0.78 -11.55
N GLU A 377 -32.42 1.03 -12.17
CA GLU A 377 -33.72 0.86 -11.52
C GLU A 377 -33.91 -0.65 -11.29
N GLY A 378 -33.33 -1.15 -10.20
CA GLY A 378 -33.64 -2.46 -9.63
C GLY A 378 -32.53 -3.51 -9.69
N ALA A 379 -31.52 -3.40 -8.83
CA ALA A 379 -31.04 -4.49 -7.96
C ALA A 379 -29.87 -4.00 -7.09
N ALA A 380 -30.06 -4.04 -5.77
CA ALA A 380 -29.05 -3.71 -4.78
C ALA A 380 -28.04 -4.86 -4.60
N VAL A 381 -27.33 -5.25 -5.66
CA VAL A 381 -26.41 -6.40 -5.65
C VAL A 381 -24.98 -5.95 -6.00
N PRO A 382 -23.95 -6.32 -5.21
CA PRO A 382 -22.56 -6.00 -5.51
C PRO A 382 -22.10 -6.51 -6.88
N SER A 383 -21.46 -5.63 -7.65
CA SER A 383 -20.84 -5.96 -8.95
C SER A 383 -19.53 -6.75 -8.76
N LEU A 384 -19.15 -7.55 -9.76
CA LEU A 384 -17.82 -8.14 -9.89
C LEU A 384 -16.84 -7.25 -10.68
N GLY A 385 -17.25 -6.03 -11.05
CA GLY A 385 -16.44 -5.07 -11.79
C GLY A 385 -15.09 -4.84 -11.11
N GLY A 386 -14.02 -4.90 -11.89
CA GLY A 386 -12.66 -4.70 -11.42
C GLY A 386 -12.12 -5.81 -10.52
N SER A 387 -12.89 -6.87 -10.25
CA SER A 387 -12.45 -7.92 -9.33
C SER A 387 -11.29 -8.73 -9.84
N ARG A 388 -10.47 -9.25 -8.91
CA ARG A 388 -9.46 -10.26 -9.18
C ARG A 388 -10.06 -11.53 -9.76
N TYR A 389 -11.30 -11.86 -9.40
CA TYR A 389 -12.04 -12.96 -10.02
C TYR A 389 -12.19 -12.80 -11.53
N LEU A 390 -12.63 -11.63 -12.02
CA LEU A 390 -12.71 -11.39 -13.47
C LEU A 390 -11.33 -11.45 -14.13
N LYS A 391 -10.31 -10.86 -13.49
CA LYS A 391 -8.96 -10.84 -14.04
C LYS A 391 -8.34 -12.24 -14.14
N VAL A 392 -8.43 -13.05 -13.08
CA VAL A 392 -7.71 -14.33 -12.96
C VAL A 392 -8.50 -15.47 -13.60
N CYS A 393 -9.79 -15.58 -13.28
CA CYS A 393 -10.60 -16.70 -13.75
C CYS A 393 -11.13 -16.51 -15.18
N HIS A 394 -11.19 -15.27 -15.66
CA HIS A 394 -11.76 -14.95 -16.98
C HIS A 394 -10.83 -14.14 -17.89
N GLY A 395 -9.68 -13.67 -17.41
CA GLY A 395 -8.74 -12.88 -18.20
C GLY A 395 -9.24 -11.46 -18.53
N LEU A 396 -10.16 -10.90 -17.74
CA LEU A 396 -10.86 -9.65 -18.05
C LEU A 396 -10.53 -8.54 -17.06
N LYS A 397 -10.24 -7.34 -17.58
CA LYS A 397 -10.11 -6.08 -16.82
C LYS A 397 -11.26 -5.15 -17.18
N ILE A 398 -12.47 -5.46 -16.70
CA ILE A 398 -13.71 -4.75 -17.10
C ILE A 398 -14.60 -4.43 -15.91
N GLY A 399 -15.47 -3.43 -16.09
CA GLY A 399 -16.40 -2.92 -15.09
C GLY A 399 -15.69 -2.16 -13.97
N PRO A 400 -16.11 -0.95 -13.59
CA PRO A 400 -15.46 -0.21 -12.51
C PRO A 400 -15.66 -0.90 -11.14
N PRO A 401 -14.78 -0.63 -10.16
CA PRO A 401 -15.01 -1.03 -8.78
C PRO A 401 -16.29 -0.36 -8.24
N LEU A 402 -16.80 -0.88 -7.12
CA LEU A 402 -17.87 -0.22 -6.38
C LEU A 402 -17.31 0.97 -5.59
N ASP A 403 -18.07 2.06 -5.55
CA ASP A 403 -17.72 3.25 -4.78
C ASP A 403 -17.52 2.93 -3.30
N VAL A 404 -16.52 3.56 -2.69
CA VAL A 404 -16.34 3.52 -1.24
C VAL A 404 -17.12 4.65 -0.57
N ASP A 405 -18.08 4.29 0.29
CA ASP A 405 -18.70 5.25 1.20
C ASP A 405 -17.75 5.50 2.38
N LEU A 406 -16.94 6.55 2.26
CA LEU A 406 -15.93 6.90 3.27
C LEU A 406 -16.52 7.11 4.68
N ALA A 407 -17.76 7.61 4.79
CA ALA A 407 -18.38 7.80 6.09
C ALA A 407 -18.76 6.45 6.74
N HIS A 408 -19.28 5.53 5.93
CA HIS A 408 -19.54 4.16 6.37
C HIS A 408 -18.25 3.40 6.70
N GLU A 409 -17.23 3.49 5.85
CA GLU A 409 -15.92 2.88 6.06
C GLU A 409 -15.31 3.31 7.41
N ILE A 410 -15.29 4.61 7.69
CA ILE A 410 -14.81 5.16 8.97
C ILE A 410 -15.63 4.62 10.15
N LYS A 411 -16.96 4.51 9.99
CA LYS A 411 -17.85 4.00 11.03
C LYS A 411 -17.59 2.51 11.34
N VAL A 412 -17.42 1.69 10.30
CA VAL A 412 -17.07 0.27 10.42
C VAL A 412 -15.71 0.10 11.10
N GLN A 413 -14.69 0.82 10.63
CA GLN A 413 -13.35 0.73 11.20
C GLN A 413 -13.31 1.19 12.67
N ASN A 414 -14.03 2.26 13.03
CA ASN A 414 -14.15 2.69 14.43
C ASN A 414 -14.81 1.60 15.29
N ALA A 415 -15.91 1.01 14.84
CA ALA A 415 -16.61 -0.02 15.60
C ALA A 415 -15.76 -1.28 15.81
N VAL A 416 -15.02 -1.73 14.79
CA VAL A 416 -14.11 -2.87 14.94
C VAL A 416 -12.97 -2.56 15.92
N ARG A 417 -12.36 -1.37 15.85
CA ARG A 417 -11.35 -0.97 16.85
C ARG A 417 -11.91 -0.92 18.26
N ASP A 418 -13.15 -0.46 18.43
CA ASP A 418 -13.79 -0.42 19.75
C ASP A 418 -14.06 -1.83 20.29
N LEU A 419 -14.47 -2.78 19.44
CA LEU A 419 -14.59 -4.20 19.82
C LEU A 419 -13.24 -4.82 20.22
N ILE A 420 -12.16 -4.51 19.48
CA ILE A 420 -10.79 -4.96 19.80
C ILE A 420 -10.35 -4.40 21.16
N ARG A 421 -10.57 -3.10 21.41
CA ARG A 421 -10.22 -2.44 22.68
C ARG A 421 -10.97 -2.99 23.88
N GLU A 422 -12.21 -3.43 23.67
CA GLU A 422 -13.01 -4.10 24.68
C GLU A 422 -12.63 -5.58 24.90
N GLY A 423 -11.66 -6.10 24.14
CA GLY A 423 -11.17 -7.48 24.25
C GLY A 423 -12.17 -8.52 23.74
N LEU A 424 -13.06 -8.15 22.81
CA LEU A 424 -14.12 -9.04 22.32
C LEU A 424 -13.74 -9.83 21.07
N VAL A 425 -12.71 -9.37 20.36
CA VAL A 425 -12.27 -9.90 19.06
C VAL A 425 -11.08 -10.83 19.27
N GLN A 426 -11.15 -12.03 18.70
CA GLN A 426 -10.06 -13.03 18.69
C GLN A 426 -9.19 -12.89 17.43
N SER A 427 -9.83 -12.65 16.28
CA SER A 427 -9.16 -12.34 15.01
C SER A 427 -9.94 -11.30 14.22
N ALA A 428 -9.26 -10.52 13.38
CA ALA A 428 -9.87 -9.56 12.47
C ALA A 428 -9.07 -9.52 11.16
N HIS A 429 -9.77 -9.61 10.05
CA HIS A 429 -9.19 -9.59 8.71
C HIS A 429 -10.07 -8.76 7.78
N ASP A 430 -9.43 -7.97 6.94
CA ASP A 430 -10.07 -7.18 5.91
C ASP A 430 -10.65 -8.09 4.78
N CYS A 431 -11.58 -7.57 3.98
CA CYS A 431 -12.16 -8.30 2.85
C CYS A 431 -11.95 -7.53 1.55
N SER A 432 -10.80 -7.78 0.93
CA SER A 432 -10.21 -7.07 -0.21
C SER A 432 -10.18 -7.94 -1.48
N GLU A 433 -9.03 -8.17 -2.11
CA GLU A 433 -8.89 -8.93 -3.36
C GLU A 433 -9.38 -10.38 -3.24
N GLY A 434 -10.12 -10.83 -4.25
CA GLY A 434 -10.73 -12.15 -4.27
C GLY A 434 -11.96 -12.30 -3.37
N GLY A 435 -12.32 -11.27 -2.60
CA GLY A 435 -13.56 -11.19 -1.86
C GLY A 435 -13.64 -12.10 -0.63
N LEU A 436 -14.88 -12.37 -0.20
CA LEU A 436 -15.16 -13.04 1.07
C LEU A 436 -14.56 -14.45 1.14
N ALA A 437 -14.55 -15.19 0.03
CA ALA A 437 -14.01 -16.54 0.00
C ALA A 437 -12.49 -16.56 0.26
N VAL A 438 -11.76 -15.59 -0.28
CA VAL A 438 -10.32 -15.45 -0.04
C VAL A 438 -10.06 -15.01 1.39
N ALA A 439 -10.76 -13.98 1.87
CA ALA A 439 -10.62 -13.51 3.25
C ALA A 439 -10.86 -14.65 4.27
N LEU A 440 -11.91 -15.46 4.09
CA LEU A 440 -12.18 -16.61 4.94
C LEU A 440 -11.10 -17.69 4.84
N ALA A 441 -10.57 -17.95 3.64
CA ALA A 441 -9.46 -18.88 3.47
C ALA A 441 -8.20 -18.41 4.19
N GLU A 442 -7.84 -17.12 4.09
CA GLU A 442 -6.69 -16.55 4.77
C GLU A 442 -6.86 -16.54 6.29
N CYS A 443 -8.09 -16.35 6.80
CA CYS A 443 -8.40 -16.53 8.22
C CYS A 443 -8.13 -17.97 8.70
N CYS A 444 -8.32 -18.98 7.84
CA CYS A 444 -8.05 -20.39 8.16
C CYS A 444 -6.55 -20.72 8.25
N PHE A 445 -5.67 -19.89 7.68
CA PHE A 445 -4.24 -20.15 7.52
C PHE A 445 -3.39 -19.70 8.72
N ASN A 446 -3.84 -20.01 9.93
CA ASN A 446 -3.11 -19.64 11.13
C ASN A 446 -1.70 -20.31 11.13
N PRO A 447 -0.60 -19.54 11.32
CA PRO A 447 0.77 -20.05 11.24
C PRO A 447 1.13 -21.11 12.28
N GLN A 448 0.40 -21.17 13.40
CA GLN A 448 0.60 -22.15 14.47
C GLN A 448 -0.15 -23.45 14.21
N GLU A 449 -1.39 -23.35 13.72
CA GLU A 449 -2.30 -24.46 13.47
C GLU A 449 -3.34 -24.05 12.42
N LEU A 450 -3.69 -24.92 11.47
CA LEU A 450 -4.71 -24.62 10.46
C LEU A 450 -6.11 -24.90 11.01
N PHE A 451 -7.07 -24.01 10.74
CA PHE A 451 -8.45 -24.15 11.17
C PHE A 451 -9.41 -24.27 9.99
N GLY A 452 -10.41 -25.14 10.08
CA GLY A 452 -11.59 -25.11 9.23
C GLY A 452 -12.60 -24.06 9.66
N ALA A 453 -13.65 -23.88 8.87
CA ALA A 453 -14.78 -23.04 9.21
C ALA A 453 -16.06 -23.50 8.50
N GLU A 454 -17.18 -23.46 9.21
CA GLU A 454 -18.52 -23.67 8.64
C GLU A 454 -19.21 -22.31 8.51
N ILE A 455 -19.51 -21.92 7.28
CA ILE A 455 -20.02 -20.60 6.90
C ILE A 455 -21.36 -20.74 6.19
N ASP A 456 -22.31 -19.89 6.58
CA ASP A 456 -23.66 -19.84 6.05
C ASP A 456 -24.01 -18.42 5.60
N CYS A 457 -23.79 -18.14 4.32
CA CYS A 457 -24.09 -16.85 3.71
C CYS A 457 -25.57 -16.69 3.35
N SER A 458 -26.41 -17.71 3.54
CA SER A 458 -27.85 -17.64 3.26
C SER A 458 -28.64 -16.78 4.27
N ARG A 459 -28.04 -16.50 5.43
CA ARG A 459 -28.66 -15.68 6.48
C ARG A 459 -28.52 -14.20 6.15
N ARG A 460 -29.64 -13.52 5.88
CA ARG A 460 -29.65 -12.07 5.58
C ARG A 460 -29.14 -11.23 6.76
N SER A 461 -28.57 -10.07 6.44
CA SER A 461 -27.96 -9.14 7.41
C SER A 461 -28.94 -8.70 8.50
N VAL A 462 -28.46 -8.54 9.74
CA VAL A 462 -29.28 -8.05 10.86
C VAL A 462 -29.37 -6.52 10.74
N GLY A 463 -30.36 -6.04 10.00
CA GLY A 463 -30.57 -4.60 9.72
C GLY A 463 -31.54 -4.33 8.57
N ASP A 464 -31.76 -5.30 7.67
CA ASP A 464 -32.57 -5.17 6.45
C ASP A 464 -34.11 -5.27 6.66
N VAL A 465 -34.63 -4.99 7.85
CA VAL A 465 -36.03 -5.27 8.25
C VAL A 465 -37.09 -4.40 7.51
N LYS A 466 -36.71 -3.58 6.51
CA LYS A 466 -37.64 -2.66 5.82
C LYS A 466 -37.95 -2.97 4.34
N ARG A 467 -37.51 -4.10 3.77
CA ARG A 467 -37.80 -4.45 2.35
C ARG A 467 -38.35 -5.88 2.17
N ALA A 468 -39.28 -6.29 3.02
CA ALA A 468 -39.88 -7.63 2.96
C ALA A 468 -41.02 -7.79 1.94
N GLU A 469 -41.39 -6.75 1.19
CA GLU A 469 -42.48 -6.79 0.21
C GLU A 469 -41.92 -6.27 -1.13
N GLU A 470 -42.05 -7.05 -2.21
CA GLU A 470 -41.86 -6.67 -3.64
C GLU A 470 -40.77 -7.38 -4.50
N THR A 471 -40.19 -8.51 -4.09
CA THR A 471 -39.41 -9.33 -5.06
C THR A 471 -39.91 -10.77 -5.14
N ASN A 472 -40.43 -11.16 -6.32
CA ASN A 472 -40.90 -12.51 -6.62
C ASN A 472 -39.76 -13.55 -6.48
N PRO A 473 -39.98 -14.72 -5.86
CA PRO A 473 -38.90 -15.64 -5.48
C PRO A 473 -38.38 -16.56 -6.60
N THR A 474 -38.85 -16.42 -7.84
CA THR A 474 -38.71 -17.49 -8.86
C THR A 474 -37.63 -17.29 -9.93
N ASP A 475 -36.89 -16.18 -9.93
CA ASP A 475 -35.80 -15.93 -10.90
C ASP A 475 -34.38 -15.99 -10.28
N ALA A 476 -34.28 -16.23 -8.97
CA ALA A 476 -33.01 -16.28 -8.24
C ALA A 476 -32.56 -17.73 -8.05
N SER A 477 -32.03 -18.37 -9.09
CA SER A 477 -31.32 -19.65 -8.92
C SER A 477 -30.06 -19.71 -9.78
N HIS A 478 -28.96 -20.10 -9.13
CA HIS A 478 -27.63 -20.40 -9.69
C HIS A 478 -26.69 -19.24 -10.08
N SER A 479 -27.15 -17.97 -10.13
CA SER A 479 -26.35 -16.81 -10.61
C SER A 479 -25.64 -15.98 -9.51
N GLU A 480 -25.89 -16.25 -8.22
CA GLU A 480 -25.40 -15.40 -7.10
C GLU A 480 -24.15 -15.91 -6.37
N ALA A 481 -23.75 -17.18 -6.53
CA ALA A 481 -22.65 -17.75 -5.73
C ALA A 481 -21.31 -17.03 -5.97
N ALA A 482 -20.91 -16.82 -7.22
CA ALA A 482 -19.69 -16.09 -7.53
C ALA A 482 -19.73 -14.63 -7.05
N ARG A 483 -20.91 -13.99 -7.05
CA ARG A 483 -21.07 -12.64 -6.48
C ARG A 483 -20.81 -12.67 -4.98
N VAL A 484 -21.48 -13.54 -4.24
CA VAL A 484 -21.32 -13.64 -2.78
C VAL A 484 -19.87 -13.94 -2.39
N LEU A 485 -19.24 -14.88 -3.09
CA LEU A 485 -17.89 -15.35 -2.79
C LEU A 485 -16.81 -14.34 -3.18
N PHE A 486 -16.91 -13.75 -4.37
CA PHE A 486 -15.78 -13.07 -5.02
C PHE A 486 -16.00 -11.59 -5.33
N ASN A 487 -17.13 -11.00 -4.91
CA ASN A 487 -17.23 -9.54 -4.96
C ASN A 487 -16.22 -8.91 -3.99
N GLU A 488 -15.64 -7.80 -4.41
CA GLU A 488 -14.63 -7.04 -3.68
C GLU A 488 -15.24 -5.70 -3.21
N SER A 489 -16.46 -5.76 -2.67
CA SER A 489 -17.10 -4.58 -2.07
C SER A 489 -16.34 -4.12 -0.82
N GLN A 490 -16.31 -2.81 -0.65
CA GLN A 490 -15.53 -2.12 0.36
C GLN A 490 -16.20 -2.16 1.75
N SER A 491 -15.47 -1.73 2.77
CA SER A 491 -15.97 -1.59 4.15
C SER A 491 -16.42 -2.90 4.80
N ARG A 492 -15.76 -4.02 4.47
CA ARG A 492 -16.06 -5.35 5.03
C ARG A 492 -14.87 -5.86 5.84
N ILE A 493 -15.14 -6.33 7.04
CA ILE A 493 -14.13 -6.95 7.94
C ILE A 493 -14.71 -8.26 8.48
N VAL A 494 -13.99 -9.35 8.34
CA VAL A 494 -14.27 -10.63 9.00
C VAL A 494 -13.67 -10.59 10.39
N ILE A 495 -14.47 -10.82 11.42
CA ILE A 495 -13.99 -10.97 12.80
C ILE A 495 -14.41 -12.31 13.39
N SER A 496 -13.57 -12.90 14.24
CA SER A 496 -13.97 -14.00 15.11
C SER A 496 -14.11 -13.50 16.56
N VAL A 497 -15.13 -14.01 17.26
CA VAL A 497 -15.42 -13.68 18.66
C VAL A 497 -15.68 -14.96 19.43
N ALA A 498 -15.22 -15.02 20.69
CA ALA A 498 -15.54 -16.13 21.57
C ALA A 498 -17.07 -16.20 21.78
N PRO A 499 -17.69 -17.40 21.86
CA PRO A 499 -19.13 -17.55 22.01
C PRO A 499 -19.74 -16.75 23.17
N GLU A 500 -19.05 -16.66 24.30
CA GLU A 500 -19.45 -15.90 25.49
C GLU A 500 -19.45 -14.37 25.28
N ASN A 501 -18.68 -13.88 24.32
CA ASN A 501 -18.56 -12.45 24.00
C ASN A 501 -19.52 -12.02 22.87
N LEU A 502 -20.18 -12.97 22.20
CA LEU A 502 -21.03 -12.70 21.03
C LEU A 502 -22.13 -11.68 21.30
N ASP A 503 -22.88 -11.86 22.39
CA ASP A 503 -24.01 -10.97 22.73
C ASP A 503 -23.55 -9.54 22.99
N LYS A 504 -22.38 -9.37 23.64
CA LYS A 504 -21.79 -8.05 23.89
C LYS A 504 -21.33 -7.42 22.58
N ALA A 505 -20.64 -8.16 21.72
CA ALA A 505 -20.16 -7.67 20.43
C ALA A 505 -21.31 -7.23 19.52
N ILE A 506 -22.36 -8.05 19.39
CA ILE A 506 -23.58 -7.74 18.63
C ILE A 506 -24.27 -6.50 19.18
N THR A 507 -24.37 -6.40 20.51
CA THR A 507 -25.01 -5.23 21.15
C THR A 507 -24.25 -3.95 20.82
N MET A 508 -22.91 -3.97 20.89
CA MET A 508 -22.09 -2.82 20.51
C MET A 508 -22.27 -2.43 19.05
N LEU A 509 -22.24 -3.40 18.12
CA LEU A 509 -22.46 -3.13 16.68
C LEU A 509 -23.84 -2.51 16.42
N ARG A 510 -24.89 -2.99 17.10
CA ARG A 510 -26.24 -2.42 17.01
C ARG A 510 -26.32 -1.00 17.56
N VAL A 511 -25.70 -0.74 18.71
CA VAL A 511 -25.67 0.60 19.33
C VAL A 511 -24.92 1.59 18.43
N LEU A 512 -23.85 1.15 17.79
CA LEU A 512 -23.08 1.94 16.84
C LEU A 512 -23.75 2.02 15.46
N ASP A 513 -24.88 1.35 15.24
CA ASP A 513 -25.60 1.29 13.95
C ASP A 513 -24.67 0.82 12.80
N VAL A 514 -23.82 -0.16 13.09
CA VAL A 514 -22.95 -0.81 12.10
C VAL A 514 -23.60 -2.13 11.68
N PRO A 515 -23.90 -2.31 10.38
CA PRO A 515 -24.51 -3.55 9.90
C PRO A 515 -23.52 -4.70 10.00
N PHE A 516 -24.03 -5.89 10.28
CA PHE A 516 -23.23 -7.10 10.37
C PHE A 516 -24.05 -8.33 10.00
N GLN A 517 -23.35 -9.41 9.68
CA GLN A 517 -23.90 -10.72 9.41
C GLN A 517 -23.14 -11.75 10.25
N GLN A 518 -23.86 -12.60 10.98
CA GLN A 518 -23.26 -13.78 11.60
C GLN A 518 -23.12 -14.86 10.54
N LEU A 519 -21.88 -15.15 10.17
CA LEU A 519 -21.55 -16.08 9.09
C LEU A 519 -21.57 -17.54 9.57
N GLY A 520 -21.01 -17.83 10.74
CA GLY A 520 -20.85 -19.21 11.16
C GLY A 520 -19.87 -19.39 12.29
N LYS A 521 -19.09 -20.48 12.26
CA LYS A 521 -18.15 -20.83 13.33
C LYS A 521 -16.86 -21.43 12.79
N VAL A 522 -15.78 -21.22 13.55
CA VAL A 522 -14.48 -21.88 13.33
C VAL A 522 -14.57 -23.35 13.77
N GLY A 523 -14.00 -24.27 13.00
CA GLY A 523 -13.87 -25.67 13.37
C GLY A 523 -13.71 -26.62 12.17
N GLY A 524 -13.14 -27.80 12.43
CA GLY A 524 -12.91 -28.84 11.41
C GLY A 524 -11.64 -28.63 10.58
N ASP A 525 -11.49 -29.40 9.50
CA ASP A 525 -10.32 -29.37 8.59
C ASP A 525 -10.66 -28.83 7.17
N GLU A 526 -11.90 -28.37 6.99
CA GLU A 526 -12.43 -27.84 5.73
C GLU A 526 -12.98 -26.42 5.92
N LEU A 527 -12.77 -25.56 4.92
CA LEU A 527 -13.58 -24.37 4.72
C LEU A 527 -14.85 -24.79 3.98
N GLN A 528 -16.01 -24.69 4.63
CA GLN A 528 -17.30 -24.99 4.06
C GLN A 528 -18.13 -23.70 3.96
N ILE A 529 -18.53 -23.31 2.75
CA ILE A 529 -19.37 -22.13 2.53
C ILE A 529 -20.69 -22.56 1.89
N ARG A 530 -21.79 -22.31 2.61
CA ARG A 530 -23.15 -22.57 2.15
C ARG A 530 -23.79 -21.29 1.62
N ILE A 531 -24.31 -21.37 0.41
CA ILE A 531 -25.07 -20.31 -0.28
C ILE A 531 -26.35 -20.95 -0.78
N ASP A 532 -27.48 -20.54 -0.21
CA ASP A 532 -28.79 -21.16 -0.43
C ASP A 532 -28.74 -22.70 -0.23
N GLU A 533 -29.02 -23.46 -1.29
CA GLU A 533 -28.99 -24.93 -1.29
C GLU A 533 -27.63 -25.52 -1.66
N GLN A 534 -26.66 -24.69 -2.05
CA GLN A 534 -25.32 -25.13 -2.50
C GLN A 534 -24.31 -25.05 -1.35
N THR A 535 -23.46 -26.06 -1.23
CA THR A 535 -22.34 -26.08 -0.27
C THR A 535 -21.05 -26.30 -1.03
N PHE A 536 -20.14 -25.34 -0.90
CA PHE A 536 -18.78 -25.40 -1.44
C PHE A 536 -17.82 -25.83 -0.33
N ARG A 537 -16.87 -26.71 -0.63
CA ARG A 537 -15.93 -27.26 0.35
C ARG A 537 -14.51 -27.23 -0.19
N TRP A 538 -13.59 -26.82 0.66
CA TRP A 538 -12.15 -26.86 0.40
C TRP A 538 -11.43 -27.40 1.62
N ARG A 539 -10.62 -28.44 1.43
CA ARG A 539 -9.72 -28.92 2.47
C ARG A 539 -8.66 -27.87 2.74
N VAL A 540 -8.58 -27.37 3.98
CA VAL A 540 -7.74 -26.23 4.35
C VAL A 540 -6.27 -26.50 4.05
N THR A 541 -5.79 -27.73 4.29
CA THR A 541 -4.40 -28.11 4.00
C THR A 541 -4.04 -28.02 2.52
N GLU A 542 -4.98 -28.30 1.62
CA GLU A 542 -4.74 -28.22 0.17
C GLU A 542 -4.70 -26.76 -0.30
N ILE A 543 -5.70 -25.96 0.08
CA ILE A 543 -5.75 -24.55 -0.34
C ILE A 543 -4.65 -23.71 0.33
N HIS A 544 -4.22 -24.09 1.54
CA HIS A 544 -3.04 -23.48 2.18
C HIS A 544 -1.77 -23.79 1.40
N ASP A 545 -1.56 -25.02 0.93
CA ASP A 545 -0.38 -25.35 0.12
C ASP A 545 -0.38 -24.59 -1.22
N GLU A 546 -1.54 -24.44 -1.85
CA GLU A 546 -1.70 -23.66 -3.08
C GLU A 546 -1.36 -22.18 -2.86
N TRP A 547 -1.85 -21.58 -1.79
CA TRP A 547 -1.56 -20.19 -1.41
C TRP A 547 -0.12 -19.99 -0.95
N TRP A 548 0.39 -20.86 -0.09
CA TRP A 548 1.72 -20.75 0.53
C TRP A 548 2.84 -20.91 -0.49
N ASN A 549 2.69 -21.85 -1.44
CA ASN A 549 3.77 -22.23 -2.35
C ASN A 549 3.63 -21.63 -3.76
N ALA A 550 2.60 -20.83 -4.06
CA ALA A 550 2.37 -20.30 -5.41
C ALA A 550 3.56 -19.50 -5.96
N ILE A 551 4.05 -18.49 -5.22
CA ILE A 551 5.15 -17.64 -5.67
C ILE A 551 6.44 -18.45 -5.84
N ARG A 552 6.73 -19.35 -4.89
CA ARG A 552 7.88 -20.24 -5.00
C ARG A 552 7.82 -21.07 -6.29
N ARG A 553 6.67 -21.71 -6.56
CA ARG A 553 6.46 -22.54 -7.77
C ARG A 553 6.68 -21.71 -9.03
N ALA A 554 6.09 -20.52 -9.09
CA ALA A 554 6.22 -19.65 -10.25
C ALA A 554 7.67 -19.20 -10.51
N VAL A 555 8.42 -18.86 -9.46
CA VAL A 555 9.82 -18.43 -9.59
C VAL A 555 10.77 -19.59 -9.89
N GLU A 556 10.57 -20.75 -9.26
CA GLU A 556 11.50 -21.89 -9.38
C GLU A 556 11.24 -22.77 -10.61
N GLN A 557 10.03 -22.79 -11.15
CA GLN A 557 9.63 -23.66 -12.26
C GLN A 557 9.61 -22.96 -13.64
N ASP A 558 9.92 -21.67 -13.69
CA ASP A 558 9.84 -20.82 -14.90
C ASP A 558 8.45 -20.91 -15.58
N GLU A 559 7.42 -21.21 -14.78
CA GLU A 559 6.04 -21.21 -15.25
C GLU A 559 5.60 -19.76 -15.46
N ARG A 560 5.18 -19.44 -16.69
CA ARG A 560 4.50 -18.18 -16.96
C ARG A 560 3.25 -18.10 -16.08
N ILE A 561 3.24 -17.13 -15.18
CA ILE A 561 2.07 -16.77 -14.39
C ILE A 561 1.05 -16.16 -15.37
N PRO A 562 -0.09 -16.79 -15.69
CA PRO A 562 -0.97 -16.32 -16.76
C PRO A 562 -1.58 -14.92 -16.53
N SER A 563 -1.58 -14.45 -15.27
CA SER A 563 -2.11 -13.15 -14.84
C SER A 563 -1.11 -11.99 -14.87
N LEU A 564 0.17 -12.27 -15.14
CA LEU A 564 1.28 -11.31 -15.28
C LEU A 564 1.82 -11.36 -16.70
#